data_AF-A0AAU1Q0C7-F1
#
_entry.id   AF-A0AAU1Q0C7-F1
#
_cell.length_a   1.000
_cell.length_b   1.000
_cell.length_c   1.000
_cell.angle_alpha   90.00
_cell.angle_beta   90.00
_cell.angle_gamma   90.00
#
_symmetry.space_group_name_H-M   'P 1'
#
loop_
_entity.id
_entity.type
_entity.pdbx_description
1 polymer ?
#
loop_
_entity_poly.entity_id
_entity_poly.type
_entity_poly.pdbx_seq_one_letter_code
_entity_poly.pdbx_strand_id
1 'polypeptide(L)'
;MADFLLITPDDPGAPRALSGIAQALTNQCPSHHSTKALHGRFATRSAVDAELPNHDTVIYFGHGKADSLESYGQALVDSSNEGSIRGILVAVACHAGGKLGRKNFRNSPNRAFLGFDTYLIHPSRSSSRANSAYESALSGLFSGATLQDVETDLRAHLLQAAQDYKTNRSMYKLSRGDAIAIFGGLRSNVLALVCYGDTQKTSGPISSLWSEAPPDALVALRLMLDREILRFAQLASSPDERRTDNPESLLWLLASKGVIKENAASVLSDYILLTEKYLRMHVLPDREGMPRVLGIGNALLTRLHRTYLIERLAHDMQAHTIWPRHPRGTDNRRLHWAAIASEAPSFDFSYEILIGAIFRRAKTAAHGRIIQLPTMRDFIAILEFRQSELRRIWEIERGPISRKQDGDRNWRWPVAWDIPWNGPIAAHSLWEIEEQLFLTSKAIERYRQRLATSKATTLDQIEAFPPPGQ
;
A
#
# COMPACT_ATOMS: atom_id res chain seq x y z
N MET A 1 -11.02 15.63 -24.01
CA MET A 1 -11.23 16.52 -22.85
C MET A 1 -12.01 15.73 -21.83
N ALA A 2 -11.51 15.63 -20.60
CA ALA A 2 -12.25 15.01 -19.50
C ALA A 2 -12.85 16.11 -18.61
N ASP A 3 -14.09 15.87 -18.17
CA ASP A 3 -14.83 16.77 -17.30
C ASP A 3 -14.86 16.21 -15.87
N PHE A 4 -14.37 17.01 -14.91
CA PHE A 4 -14.22 16.62 -13.51
C PHE A 4 -15.21 17.34 -12.61
N LEU A 5 -15.95 16.57 -11.81
CA LEU A 5 -16.79 17.10 -10.73
C LEU A 5 -16.10 16.89 -9.38
N LEU A 6 -15.78 17.97 -8.68
CA LEU A 6 -15.22 17.95 -7.33
C LEU A 6 -16.31 18.32 -6.32
N ILE A 7 -16.63 17.41 -5.40
CA ILE A 7 -17.71 17.60 -4.42
C ILE A 7 -17.09 17.70 -3.01
N THR A 8 -17.31 18.84 -2.35
CA THR A 8 -16.75 19.15 -1.02
C THR A 8 -17.77 19.84 -0.11
N PRO A 9 -18.66 19.07 0.55
CA PRO A 9 -19.65 19.64 1.47
C PRO A 9 -19.02 20.37 2.68
N ASP A 10 -19.78 21.30 3.31
CA ASP A 10 -19.34 22.07 4.49
C ASP A 10 -19.45 21.28 5.81
N ASP A 11 -19.23 19.97 5.78
CA ASP A 11 -19.35 19.18 6.99
C ASP A 11 -18.21 19.48 7.98
N PRO A 12 -18.49 19.47 9.30
CA PRO A 12 -17.46 19.65 10.30
C PRO A 12 -16.47 18.46 10.30
N GLY A 13 -15.24 18.73 10.74
CA GLY A 13 -14.20 17.72 10.96
C GLY A 13 -13.28 17.51 9.76
N ALA A 14 -13.04 16.24 9.40
CA ALA A 14 -12.15 15.86 8.30
C ALA A 14 -12.56 16.45 6.93
N PRO A 15 -13.86 16.52 6.55
CA PRO A 15 -14.27 17.11 5.27
C PRO A 15 -13.76 18.54 5.08
N ARG A 16 -13.84 19.38 6.12
CA ARG A 16 -13.29 20.74 6.08
C ARG A 16 -11.78 20.78 5.83
N ALA A 17 -11.01 19.87 6.44
CA ALA A 17 -9.56 19.78 6.23
C ALA A 17 -9.21 19.29 4.82
N LEU A 18 -10.06 18.44 4.23
CA LEU A 18 -9.92 17.92 2.87
C LEU A 18 -10.34 18.94 1.80
N SER A 19 -11.18 19.92 2.13
CA SER A 19 -11.69 20.89 1.13
C SER A 19 -10.61 21.64 0.34
N GLY A 20 -9.47 21.92 0.98
CA GLY A 20 -8.32 22.55 0.31
C GLY A 20 -7.74 21.73 -0.84
N ILE A 21 -7.89 20.40 -0.80
CA ILE A 21 -7.44 19.50 -1.86
C ILE A 21 -8.23 19.74 -3.13
N ALA A 22 -9.56 19.90 -3.05
CA ALA A 22 -10.39 20.16 -4.22
C ALA A 22 -10.04 21.51 -4.88
N GLN A 23 -9.78 22.54 -4.07
CA GLN A 23 -9.30 23.82 -4.61
C GLN A 23 -7.92 23.68 -5.28
N ALA A 24 -7.00 22.95 -4.65
CA ALA A 24 -5.68 22.69 -5.22
C ALA A 24 -5.77 21.92 -6.54
N LEU A 25 -6.61 20.89 -6.62
CA LEU A 25 -6.86 20.14 -7.85
C LEU A 25 -7.51 21.01 -8.94
N THR A 26 -8.47 21.86 -8.59
CA THR A 26 -9.07 22.83 -9.52
C THR A 26 -8.00 23.74 -10.11
N ASN A 27 -7.10 24.27 -9.27
CA ASN A 27 -6.01 25.15 -9.70
C ASN A 27 -4.95 24.44 -10.55
N GLN A 28 -4.75 23.14 -10.34
CA GLN A 28 -3.81 22.30 -11.09
C GLN A 28 -4.40 21.74 -12.38
N CYS A 29 -5.72 21.86 -12.58
CA CYS A 29 -6.40 21.32 -13.75
C CYS A 29 -5.86 21.98 -15.04
N PRO A 30 -5.30 21.21 -15.97
CA PRO A 30 -4.84 21.73 -17.25
C PRO A 30 -6.00 22.36 -18.05
N SER A 31 -5.69 23.34 -18.90
CA SER A 31 -6.70 24.10 -19.67
C SER A 31 -7.51 23.28 -20.69
N HIS A 32 -7.07 22.06 -21.04
CA HIS A 32 -7.77 21.14 -21.94
C HIS A 32 -8.68 20.15 -21.20
N HIS A 33 -8.79 20.30 -19.88
CA HIS A 33 -9.77 19.66 -19.02
C HIS A 33 -10.70 20.71 -18.44
N SER A 34 -11.89 20.30 -18.02
CA SER A 34 -12.79 21.17 -17.27
C SER A 34 -12.96 20.63 -15.85
N THR A 35 -13.06 21.55 -14.89
CA THR A 35 -13.40 21.22 -13.50
C THR A 35 -14.61 22.04 -13.07
N LYS A 36 -15.55 21.37 -12.41
CA LYS A 36 -16.64 21.99 -11.67
C LYS A 36 -16.49 21.61 -10.20
N ALA A 37 -16.40 22.60 -9.33
CA ALA A 37 -16.38 22.37 -7.89
C ALA A 37 -17.73 22.74 -7.27
N LEU A 38 -18.37 21.78 -6.60
CA LEU A 38 -19.49 22.01 -5.69
C LEU A 38 -18.93 22.06 -4.27
N HIS A 39 -18.88 23.27 -3.69
CA HIS A 39 -18.22 23.51 -2.41
C HIS A 39 -19.18 24.03 -1.34
N GLY A 40 -18.95 23.59 -0.11
CA GLY A 40 -19.64 24.03 1.08
C GLY A 40 -21.16 23.82 0.97
N ARG A 41 -21.93 24.87 1.25
CA ARG A 41 -23.40 24.89 1.16
C ARG A 41 -23.96 24.66 -0.25
N PHE A 42 -23.13 24.72 -1.29
CA PHE A 42 -23.55 24.51 -2.67
C PHE A 42 -23.45 23.04 -3.11
N ALA A 43 -22.81 22.18 -2.32
CA ALA A 43 -22.78 20.74 -2.53
C ALA A 43 -24.08 20.08 -2.05
N THR A 44 -25.23 20.51 -2.60
CA THR A 44 -26.54 19.96 -2.27
C THR A 44 -26.84 18.73 -3.14
N ARG A 45 -27.76 17.88 -2.67
CA ARG A 45 -28.22 16.72 -3.46
C ARG A 45 -28.72 17.12 -4.85
N SER A 46 -29.55 18.16 -4.94
CA SER A 46 -30.07 18.63 -6.23
C SER A 46 -28.98 19.14 -7.18
N ALA A 47 -27.96 19.83 -6.65
CA ALA A 47 -26.83 20.28 -7.46
C ALA A 47 -25.98 19.09 -7.94
N VAL A 48 -25.75 18.10 -7.08
CA VAL A 48 -25.04 16.87 -7.45
C VAL A 48 -25.82 16.11 -8.53
N ASP A 49 -27.12 15.89 -8.36
CA ASP A 49 -27.95 15.21 -9.36
C ASP A 49 -27.94 15.91 -10.73
N ALA A 50 -27.90 17.25 -10.74
CA ALA A 50 -27.83 18.03 -11.97
C ALA A 50 -26.47 17.93 -12.68
N GLU A 51 -25.38 17.79 -11.93
CA GLU A 51 -24.02 17.80 -12.48
C GLU A 51 -23.46 16.40 -12.78
N LEU A 52 -23.86 15.35 -12.04
CA LEU A 52 -23.35 13.99 -12.21
C LEU A 52 -23.40 13.49 -13.67
N PRO A 53 -24.49 13.68 -14.45
CA PRO A 53 -24.55 13.20 -15.82
C PRO A 53 -23.60 13.90 -16.80
N ASN A 54 -23.02 15.04 -16.41
CA ASN A 54 -22.20 15.89 -17.28
C ASN A 54 -20.70 15.68 -17.11
N HIS A 55 -20.28 14.82 -16.18
CA HIS A 55 -18.87 14.64 -15.83
C HIS A 55 -18.44 13.18 -15.95
N ASP A 56 -17.22 12.97 -16.45
CA ASP A 56 -16.63 11.64 -16.60
C ASP A 56 -16.02 11.16 -15.30
N THR A 57 -15.43 12.07 -14.53
CA THR A 57 -14.76 11.77 -13.27
C THR A 57 -15.36 12.58 -12.14
N VAL A 58 -15.74 11.90 -11.06
CA VAL A 58 -16.27 12.52 -9.84
C VAL A 58 -15.30 12.24 -8.70
N ILE A 59 -14.85 13.29 -8.01
CA ILE A 59 -14.01 13.19 -6.83
C ILE A 59 -14.76 13.82 -5.65
N TYR A 60 -15.02 13.01 -4.64
CA TYR A 60 -15.76 13.39 -3.45
C TYR A 60 -14.84 13.44 -2.23
N PHE A 61 -14.91 14.52 -1.45
CA PHE A 61 -14.22 14.66 -0.17
C PHE A 61 -15.22 14.98 0.93
N GLY A 62 -15.51 14.02 1.81
CA GLY A 62 -16.56 14.21 2.80
C GLY A 62 -16.81 13.00 3.69
N HIS A 63 -18.01 12.94 4.27
CA HIS A 63 -18.46 11.76 5.00
C HIS A 63 -19.02 10.70 4.05
N GLY A 64 -18.91 9.44 4.48
CA GLY A 64 -19.45 8.31 3.74
C GLY A 64 -19.98 7.25 4.69
N LYS A 65 -20.98 6.52 4.20
CA LYS A 65 -21.49 5.28 4.78
C LYS A 65 -21.24 4.15 3.79
N ALA A 66 -21.64 2.95 4.20
CA ALA A 66 -21.50 1.77 3.37
C ALA A 66 -22.16 1.95 1.99
N ASP A 67 -23.29 2.65 1.87
CA ASP A 67 -24.05 2.79 0.62
C ASP A 67 -24.28 4.23 0.13
N SER A 68 -23.65 5.23 0.75
CA SER A 68 -23.82 6.63 0.37
C SER A 68 -22.59 7.50 0.68
N LEU A 69 -22.47 8.60 -0.06
CA LEU A 69 -21.64 9.76 0.25
C LEU A 69 -22.56 10.87 0.76
N GLU A 70 -22.29 11.41 1.95
CA GLU A 70 -23.27 12.21 2.68
C GLU A 70 -22.75 13.57 3.14
N SER A 71 -23.65 14.55 3.19
CA SER A 71 -23.48 15.82 3.90
C SER A 71 -24.62 16.06 4.86
N TYR A 72 -24.30 16.41 6.11
CA TYR A 72 -25.28 16.62 7.18
C TYR A 72 -26.35 15.50 7.29
N GLY A 73 -25.95 14.25 7.03
CA GLY A 73 -26.84 13.07 7.04
C GLY A 73 -27.72 12.90 5.80
N GLN A 74 -27.67 13.82 4.84
CA GLN A 74 -28.31 13.70 3.54
C GLN A 74 -27.37 13.03 2.55
N ALA A 75 -27.82 11.97 1.88
CA ALA A 75 -27.08 11.33 0.80
C ALA A 75 -26.99 12.23 -0.44
N LEU A 76 -25.76 12.54 -0.85
CA LEU A 76 -25.42 13.29 -2.05
C LEU A 76 -25.18 12.35 -3.24
N VAL A 77 -24.49 11.22 -3.01
CA VAL A 77 -24.33 10.14 -3.99
C VAL A 77 -24.70 8.83 -3.32
N ASP A 78 -25.63 8.08 -3.90
CA ASP A 78 -26.13 6.81 -3.39
C ASP A 78 -26.65 5.93 -4.54
N SER A 79 -27.39 4.86 -4.22
CA SER A 79 -27.90 3.91 -5.21
C SER A 79 -28.96 4.44 -6.20
N SER A 80 -29.40 5.69 -6.05
CA SER A 80 -30.41 6.29 -6.91
C SER A 80 -29.83 7.23 -7.97
N ASN A 81 -28.57 7.67 -7.83
CA ASN A 81 -27.93 8.60 -8.77
C ASN A 81 -26.50 8.21 -9.18
N GLU A 82 -25.86 7.21 -8.57
CA GLU A 82 -24.53 6.73 -8.95
C GLU A 82 -24.51 6.13 -10.37
N GLY A 83 -25.66 5.65 -10.85
CA GLY A 83 -25.87 5.24 -12.24
C GLY A 83 -25.50 6.31 -13.27
N SER A 84 -25.60 7.59 -12.90
CA SER A 84 -25.28 8.74 -13.76
C SER A 84 -23.77 8.98 -13.90
N ILE A 85 -22.93 8.36 -13.06
CA ILE A 85 -21.48 8.47 -13.15
C ILE A 85 -20.99 7.63 -14.33
N ARG A 86 -20.47 8.29 -15.36
CA ARG A 86 -20.05 7.66 -16.61
C ARG A 86 -18.71 6.93 -16.51
N GLY A 87 -17.80 7.47 -15.69
CA GLY A 87 -16.41 7.04 -15.68
C GLY A 87 -15.90 6.57 -14.33
N ILE A 88 -15.27 7.49 -13.62
CA ILE A 88 -14.52 7.21 -12.38
C ILE A 88 -15.23 7.89 -11.21
N LEU A 89 -15.42 7.15 -10.11
CA LEU A 89 -15.77 7.71 -8.80
C LEU A 89 -14.59 7.53 -7.85
N VAL A 90 -14.01 8.63 -7.39
CA VAL A 90 -13.05 8.63 -6.28
C VAL A 90 -13.75 9.17 -5.02
N ALA A 91 -13.85 8.35 -3.99
CA ALA A 91 -14.49 8.70 -2.73
C ALA A 91 -13.48 8.76 -1.58
N VAL A 92 -13.01 9.96 -1.26
CA VAL A 92 -12.22 10.25 -0.05
C VAL A 92 -13.16 10.42 1.14
N ALA A 93 -13.76 9.30 1.54
CA ALA A 93 -14.78 9.21 2.57
C ALA A 93 -14.76 7.83 3.26
N CYS A 94 -15.18 7.78 4.52
CA CYS A 94 -15.30 6.53 5.28
C CYS A 94 -16.27 5.56 4.59
N HIS A 95 -15.98 4.26 4.64
CA HIS A 95 -16.87 3.15 4.25
C HIS A 95 -17.45 3.15 2.82
N ALA A 96 -17.13 4.12 1.97
CA ALA A 96 -17.65 4.22 0.61
C ALA A 96 -17.27 3.00 -0.27
N GLY A 97 -16.15 2.35 0.04
CA GLY A 97 -15.72 1.08 -0.58
C GLY A 97 -16.52 -0.15 -0.14
N GLY A 98 -17.48 0.03 0.77
CA GLY A 98 -18.44 -0.98 1.17
C GLY A 98 -19.47 -1.26 0.07
N LYS A 99 -20.76 -1.12 0.39
CA LYS A 99 -21.87 -1.43 -0.52
C LYS A 99 -21.90 -0.52 -1.75
N LEU A 100 -21.63 0.79 -1.64
CA LEU A 100 -21.63 1.74 -2.75
C LEU A 100 -20.60 1.34 -3.82
N GLY A 101 -19.32 1.25 -3.45
CA GLY A 101 -18.27 0.82 -4.37
C GLY A 101 -18.45 -0.64 -4.82
N ARG A 102 -18.51 -1.58 -3.88
CA ARG A 102 -18.49 -3.02 -4.19
C ARG A 102 -19.70 -3.48 -5.00
N LYS A 103 -20.92 -3.01 -4.69
CA LYS A 103 -22.13 -3.47 -5.37
C LYS A 103 -22.24 -2.87 -6.77
N ASN A 104 -21.89 -1.59 -6.93
CA ASN A 104 -22.23 -0.84 -8.13
C ASN A 104 -21.09 -0.80 -9.16
N PHE A 105 -19.83 -0.99 -8.73
CA PHE A 105 -18.67 -0.89 -9.62
C PHE A 105 -17.95 -2.21 -9.86
N ARG A 106 -17.99 -3.20 -8.95
CA ARG A 106 -17.15 -4.42 -9.03
C ARG A 106 -17.20 -5.14 -10.38
N ASN A 107 -18.39 -5.25 -10.97
CA ASN A 107 -18.59 -5.96 -12.24
C ASN A 107 -18.80 -5.00 -13.42
N SER A 108 -18.52 -3.71 -13.24
CA SER A 108 -18.72 -2.71 -14.28
C SER A 108 -17.53 -2.69 -15.23
N PRO A 109 -17.68 -3.05 -16.52
CA PRO A 109 -16.58 -3.00 -17.48
C PRO A 109 -16.22 -1.57 -17.89
N ASN A 110 -17.13 -0.62 -17.67
CA ASN A 110 -17.00 0.75 -18.16
C ASN A 110 -16.89 1.79 -17.05
N ARG A 111 -16.84 1.39 -15.78
CA ARG A 111 -16.76 2.33 -14.65
C ARG A 111 -15.76 1.82 -13.63
N ALA A 112 -15.18 2.75 -12.89
CA ALA A 112 -14.16 2.43 -11.90
C ALA A 112 -14.43 3.20 -10.61
N PHE A 113 -14.08 2.59 -9.48
CA PHE A 113 -14.26 3.17 -8.16
C PHE A 113 -12.97 3.05 -7.35
N LEU A 114 -12.59 4.12 -6.67
CA LEU A 114 -11.52 4.18 -5.68
C LEU A 114 -12.08 4.77 -4.39
N GLY A 115 -11.88 4.12 -3.25
CA GLY A 115 -12.33 4.65 -1.97
C GLY A 115 -11.89 3.80 -0.79
N PHE A 116 -12.52 3.98 0.36
CA PHE A 116 -12.13 3.32 1.61
C PHE A 116 -13.24 2.39 2.11
N ASP A 117 -12.91 1.15 2.45
CA ASP A 117 -13.88 0.18 2.97
C ASP A 117 -14.12 0.29 4.49
N THR A 118 -13.29 1.08 5.19
CA THR A 118 -13.40 1.35 6.63
C THR A 118 -13.30 2.85 6.94
N TYR A 119 -13.10 3.21 8.20
CA TYR A 119 -12.92 4.59 8.65
C TYR A 119 -11.68 5.21 8.01
N LEU A 120 -11.87 6.37 7.40
CA LEU A 120 -10.80 7.25 6.95
C LEU A 120 -10.36 8.13 8.12
N ILE A 121 -9.07 8.09 8.43
CA ILE A 121 -8.47 8.92 9.48
C ILE A 121 -7.64 10.01 8.81
N HIS A 122 -7.99 11.27 9.04
CA HIS A 122 -7.30 12.40 8.45
C HIS A 122 -6.99 13.47 9.51
N PRO A 123 -5.75 14.00 9.57
CA PRO A 123 -5.42 15.08 10.49
C PRO A 123 -6.23 16.34 10.18
N SER A 124 -6.97 16.85 11.15
CA SER A 124 -7.69 18.14 10.99
C SER A 124 -6.79 19.36 11.27
N ARG A 125 -5.67 19.16 11.99
CA ARG A 125 -4.64 20.17 12.26
C ARG A 125 -3.34 19.73 11.60
N SER A 126 -2.58 20.69 11.08
CA SER A 126 -1.32 20.42 10.37
C SER A 126 -1.50 19.42 9.22
N SER A 127 -2.62 19.51 8.49
CA SER A 127 -3.03 18.55 7.45
C SER A 127 -2.22 18.61 6.16
N SER A 128 -1.35 19.62 6.00
CA SER A 128 -0.67 19.93 4.74
C SER A 128 0.00 18.71 4.12
N ARG A 129 0.73 17.91 4.91
CA ARG A 129 1.44 16.75 4.38
C ARG A 129 0.49 15.62 3.94
N ALA A 130 -0.58 15.39 4.69
CA ALA A 130 -1.62 14.44 4.27
C ALA A 130 -2.38 14.94 3.04
N ASN A 131 -2.71 16.23 2.98
CA ASN A 131 -3.36 16.85 1.82
C ASN A 131 -2.49 16.72 0.57
N SER A 132 -1.20 17.04 0.66
CA SER A 132 -0.26 16.86 -0.45
C SER A 132 -0.20 15.41 -0.95
N ALA A 133 -0.41 14.41 -0.08
CA ALA A 133 -0.47 13.01 -0.52
C ALA A 133 -1.68 12.72 -1.42
N TYR A 134 -2.86 13.24 -1.05
CA TYR A 134 -4.06 13.13 -1.89
C TYR A 134 -3.93 13.97 -3.15
N GLU A 135 -3.47 15.23 -3.04
CA GLU A 135 -3.28 16.12 -4.19
C GLU A 135 -2.34 15.50 -5.23
N SER A 136 -1.17 15.00 -4.80
CA SER A 136 -0.16 14.43 -5.70
C SER A 136 -0.67 13.18 -6.42
N ALA A 137 -1.39 12.31 -5.73
CA ALA A 137 -1.91 11.09 -6.35
C ALA A 137 -3.11 11.39 -7.27
N LEU A 138 -4.04 12.24 -6.84
CA LEU A 138 -5.27 12.53 -7.58
C LEU A 138 -5.03 13.41 -8.80
N SER A 139 -4.02 14.29 -8.77
CA SER A 139 -3.64 15.08 -9.96
C SER A 139 -3.13 14.21 -11.11
N GLY A 140 -2.70 12.97 -10.84
CA GLY A 140 -2.39 11.98 -11.87
C GLY A 140 -3.57 11.69 -12.81
N LEU A 141 -4.82 11.87 -12.37
CA LEU A 141 -6.00 11.78 -13.25
C LEU A 141 -6.01 12.90 -14.30
N PHE A 142 -5.42 14.06 -14.00
CA PHE A 142 -5.09 15.12 -14.96
C PHE A 142 -3.77 14.85 -15.68
N SER A 143 -3.27 13.62 -15.72
CA SER A 143 -2.14 13.23 -16.57
C SER A 143 -2.36 11.87 -17.24
N GLY A 144 -3.61 11.39 -17.24
CA GLY A 144 -3.99 10.13 -17.86
C GLY A 144 -3.62 8.90 -17.05
N ALA A 145 -3.27 9.06 -15.77
CA ALA A 145 -3.06 7.93 -14.87
C ALA A 145 -4.31 7.04 -14.83
N THR A 146 -4.10 5.73 -14.82
CA THR A 146 -5.18 4.79 -14.56
C THR A 146 -5.61 4.88 -13.10
N LEU A 147 -6.82 4.39 -12.78
CA LEU A 147 -7.24 4.36 -11.38
C LEU A 147 -6.32 3.48 -10.51
N GLN A 148 -5.73 2.43 -11.07
CA GLN A 148 -4.74 1.60 -10.39
C GLN A 148 -3.43 2.34 -10.09
N ASP A 149 -2.98 3.20 -11.00
CA ASP A 149 -1.80 4.06 -10.77
C ASP A 149 -2.08 5.03 -9.63
N VAL A 150 -3.24 5.69 -9.67
CA VAL A 150 -3.68 6.61 -8.60
C VAL A 150 -3.79 5.90 -7.25
N GLU A 151 -4.31 4.67 -7.21
CA GLU A 151 -4.34 3.86 -5.99
C GLU A 151 -2.92 3.60 -5.46
N THR A 152 -2.02 3.18 -6.34
CA THR A 152 -0.63 2.84 -6.00
C THR A 152 0.13 4.05 -5.47
N ASP A 153 0.02 5.18 -6.17
CA ASP A 153 0.65 6.44 -5.79
C ASP A 153 0.05 6.99 -4.49
N LEU A 154 -1.27 6.91 -4.31
CA LEU A 154 -1.92 7.32 -3.07
C LEU A 154 -1.44 6.48 -1.88
N ARG A 155 -1.29 5.16 -2.04
CA ARG A 155 -0.71 4.29 -1.00
C ARG A 155 0.72 4.73 -0.67
N ALA A 156 1.56 4.97 -1.67
CA ALA A 156 2.95 5.38 -1.48
C ALA A 156 3.05 6.74 -0.78
N HIS A 157 2.29 7.74 -1.23
CA HIS A 157 2.30 9.07 -0.65
C HIS A 157 1.70 9.11 0.77
N LEU A 158 0.65 8.34 1.06
CA LEU A 158 0.12 8.23 2.41
C LEU A 158 1.12 7.56 3.37
N LEU A 159 1.85 6.54 2.93
CA LEU A 159 2.93 5.93 3.72
C LEU A 159 4.06 6.93 3.99
N GLN A 160 4.46 7.70 2.97
CA GLN A 160 5.48 8.73 3.12
C GLN A 160 5.02 9.84 4.08
N ALA A 161 3.78 10.32 3.94
CA ALA A 161 3.19 11.31 4.83
C ALA A 161 3.11 10.78 6.27
N ALA A 162 2.70 9.52 6.47
CA ALA A 162 2.71 8.90 7.78
C ALA A 162 4.11 8.95 8.39
N GLN A 163 5.12 8.48 7.65
CA GLN A 163 6.50 8.45 8.12
C GLN A 163 7.04 9.86 8.41
N ASP A 164 6.62 10.86 7.66
CA ASP A 164 6.98 12.26 7.87
C ASP A 164 6.41 12.80 9.18
N TYR A 165 5.12 12.58 9.47
CA TYR A 165 4.54 12.93 10.78
C TYR A 165 5.23 12.21 11.94
N LYS A 166 5.65 10.96 11.74
CA LYS A 166 6.41 10.17 12.73
C LYS A 166 7.77 10.81 13.02
N THR A 167 8.56 11.07 11.98
CA THR A 167 9.95 11.52 12.11
C THR A 167 10.03 13.01 12.46
N ASN A 168 9.17 13.84 11.86
CA ASN A 168 9.28 15.29 11.87
C ASN A 168 8.19 15.97 12.72
N ARG A 169 7.66 15.29 13.75
CA ARG A 169 6.55 15.79 14.59
C ARG A 169 6.72 17.22 15.14
N SER A 170 7.96 17.63 15.43
CA SER A 170 8.28 18.97 15.94
C SER A 170 7.97 20.07 14.90
N MET A 171 8.20 19.80 13.62
CA MET A 171 7.86 20.72 12.53
C MET A 171 6.36 21.00 12.48
N TYR A 172 5.54 19.98 12.79
CA TYR A 172 4.09 20.08 12.78
C TYR A 172 3.49 20.55 14.12
N LYS A 173 4.33 20.85 15.12
CA LYS A 173 3.93 21.19 16.50
C LYS A 173 2.97 20.15 17.10
N LEU A 174 3.16 18.87 16.76
CA LEU A 174 2.31 17.79 17.24
C LEU A 174 2.82 17.26 18.58
N SER A 175 1.89 16.95 19.48
CA SER A 175 2.22 16.11 20.63
C SER A 175 2.67 14.74 20.13
N ARG A 176 3.38 14.00 21.00
CA ARG A 176 3.76 12.62 20.67
C ARG A 176 2.52 11.77 20.34
N GLY A 177 1.46 11.88 21.13
CA GLY A 177 0.20 11.16 20.94
C GLY A 177 -0.48 11.45 19.61
N ASP A 178 -0.57 12.73 19.23
CA ASP A 178 -1.19 13.13 17.97
C ASP A 178 -0.40 12.61 16.76
N ALA A 179 0.94 12.67 16.81
CA ALA A 179 1.77 12.11 15.75
C ALA A 179 1.53 10.60 15.58
N ILE A 180 1.33 9.85 16.68
CA ILE A 180 1.00 8.42 16.63
C ILE A 180 -0.34 8.21 15.93
N ALA A 181 -1.35 8.94 16.38
CA ALA A 181 -2.71 8.82 15.87
C ALA A 181 -2.76 9.11 14.37
N ILE A 182 -2.03 10.15 13.92
CA ILE A 182 -1.95 10.52 12.50
C ILE A 182 -1.19 9.46 11.71
N PHE A 183 -0.02 9.02 12.18
CA PHE A 183 0.75 7.97 11.52
C PHE A 183 -0.05 6.67 11.36
N GLY A 184 -0.63 6.17 12.46
CA GLY A 184 -1.46 4.97 12.43
C GLY A 184 -2.70 5.15 11.55
N GLY A 185 -3.31 6.34 11.61
CA GLY A 185 -4.44 6.72 10.78
C GLY A 185 -4.15 6.68 9.29
N LEU A 186 -3.07 7.32 8.84
CA LEU A 186 -2.69 7.33 7.42
C LEU A 186 -2.29 5.94 6.92
N ARG A 187 -1.62 5.12 7.74
CA ARG A 187 -1.37 3.71 7.39
C ARG A 187 -2.67 2.89 7.36
N SER A 188 -3.65 3.21 8.21
CA SER A 188 -5.01 2.66 8.15
C SER A 188 -5.65 2.94 6.82
N ASN A 189 -5.58 4.19 6.35
CA ASN A 189 -6.10 4.58 5.05
C ASN A 189 -5.44 3.79 3.92
N VAL A 190 -4.12 3.60 3.94
CA VAL A 190 -3.41 2.77 2.95
C VAL A 190 -4.06 1.40 2.88
N LEU A 191 -4.29 0.74 4.00
CA LEU A 191 -4.79 -0.64 4.01
C LEU A 191 -6.30 -0.74 3.78
N ALA A 192 -7.04 0.35 4.03
CA ALA A 192 -8.47 0.50 3.78
C ALA A 192 -8.82 0.85 2.33
N LEU A 193 -7.83 1.31 1.56
CA LEU A 193 -8.03 1.73 0.19
C LEU A 193 -8.41 0.52 -0.67
N VAL A 194 -9.45 0.65 -1.48
CA VAL A 194 -9.97 -0.39 -2.36
C VAL A 194 -10.31 0.17 -3.74
N CYS A 195 -10.14 -0.68 -4.76
CA CYS A 195 -10.53 -0.41 -6.14
C CYS A 195 -11.54 -1.43 -6.64
N TYR A 196 -12.52 -0.99 -7.44
CA TYR A 196 -13.50 -1.85 -8.10
C TYR A 196 -13.75 -1.42 -9.55
N GLY A 197 -14.20 -2.37 -10.38
CA GLY A 197 -14.52 -2.13 -11.79
C GLY A 197 -13.30 -2.17 -12.68
N ASP A 198 -13.31 -1.37 -13.74
CA ASP A 198 -12.19 -1.25 -14.67
C ASP A 198 -11.07 -0.38 -14.06
N THR A 199 -10.15 -0.99 -13.33
CA THR A 199 -9.04 -0.24 -12.69
C THR A 199 -8.02 0.30 -13.69
N GLN A 200 -8.06 -0.12 -14.96
CA GLN A 200 -7.26 0.46 -16.05
C GLN A 200 -7.89 1.72 -16.63
N LYS A 201 -9.09 2.08 -16.19
CA LYS A 201 -9.82 3.23 -16.68
C LYS A 201 -9.08 4.54 -16.36
N THR A 202 -9.05 5.42 -17.35
CA THR A 202 -8.58 6.80 -17.27
C THR A 202 -9.76 7.77 -17.24
N SER A 203 -9.54 9.02 -16.85
CA SER A 203 -10.56 10.08 -16.72
C SER A 203 -11.21 10.52 -18.04
N GLY A 204 -10.69 10.09 -19.18
CA GLY A 204 -11.23 10.34 -20.52
C GLY A 204 -10.32 9.75 -21.61
N PRO A 205 -10.71 9.83 -22.90
CA PRO A 205 -9.81 9.51 -24.00
C PRO A 205 -8.58 10.41 -23.88
N ILE A 206 -7.40 9.79 -23.86
CA ILE A 206 -6.10 10.47 -23.78
C ILE A 206 -6.03 11.41 -24.99
N SER A 207 -6.38 12.67 -24.77
CA SER A 207 -6.13 13.74 -25.72
C SER A 207 -4.66 14.06 -25.59
N SER A 208 -3.90 13.91 -26.66
CA SER A 208 -2.43 14.00 -26.74
C SER A 208 -1.86 15.41 -26.51
N LEU A 209 -2.39 16.15 -25.54
CA LEU A 209 -2.15 17.58 -25.31
C LEU A 209 -1.90 17.88 -23.82
N TRP A 210 -1.07 17.08 -23.14
CA TRP A 210 -0.77 17.26 -21.71
C TRP A 210 0.30 18.32 -21.44
N SER A 211 0.29 18.91 -20.25
CA SER A 211 1.29 19.86 -19.74
C SER A 211 2.40 19.11 -18.99
N GLU A 212 3.59 19.70 -18.93
CA GLU A 212 4.84 19.12 -18.41
C GLU A 212 4.71 18.55 -16.99
N ALA A 213 4.97 17.24 -16.82
CA ALA A 213 5.25 16.67 -15.50
C ALA A 213 6.67 17.10 -15.06
N PRO A 214 6.86 17.57 -13.82
CA PRO A 214 8.13 18.15 -13.40
C PRO A 214 9.25 17.09 -13.39
N PRO A 215 10.45 17.42 -13.91
CA PRO A 215 11.63 16.54 -13.89
C PRO A 215 11.95 15.95 -12.51
N ASP A 216 11.60 16.65 -11.43
CA ASP A 216 11.87 16.27 -10.05
C ASP A 216 11.22 14.93 -9.66
N ALA A 217 10.03 14.61 -10.16
CA ALA A 217 9.37 13.33 -9.87
C ALA A 217 10.18 12.16 -10.47
N LEU A 218 10.70 12.35 -11.69
CA LEU A 218 11.54 11.36 -12.35
C LEU A 218 12.87 11.19 -11.61
N VAL A 219 13.49 12.29 -11.16
CA VAL A 219 14.71 12.26 -10.34
C VAL A 219 14.48 11.52 -9.02
N ALA A 220 13.39 11.81 -8.31
CA ALA A 220 13.08 11.15 -7.03
C ALA A 220 12.87 9.63 -7.21
N LEU A 221 12.08 9.24 -8.20
CA LEU A 221 11.85 7.83 -8.53
C LEU A 221 13.15 7.12 -8.93
N ARG A 222 13.99 7.80 -9.71
CA ARG A 222 15.31 7.33 -10.09
C ARG A 222 16.20 7.04 -8.89
N LEU A 223 16.30 8.00 -7.96
CA LEU A 223 17.08 7.84 -6.73
C LEU A 223 16.58 6.69 -5.85
N MET A 224 15.26 6.47 -5.80
CA MET A 224 14.68 5.33 -5.07
C MET A 224 15.05 3.99 -5.69
N LEU A 225 15.02 3.88 -7.04
CA LEU A 225 15.47 2.69 -7.75
C LEU A 225 16.95 2.42 -7.49
N ASP A 226 17.81 3.42 -7.64
CA ASP A 226 19.25 3.28 -7.42
C ASP A 226 19.56 2.82 -5.99
N ARG A 227 18.85 3.39 -5.00
CA ARG A 227 18.97 2.98 -3.60
C ARG A 227 18.55 1.53 -3.38
N GLU A 228 17.45 1.08 -3.96
CA GLU A 228 17.01 -0.32 -3.81
C GLU A 228 17.97 -1.29 -4.53
N ILE A 229 18.49 -0.94 -5.71
CA ILE A 229 19.53 -1.72 -6.41
C ILE A 229 20.76 -1.88 -5.51
N LEU A 230 21.22 -0.77 -4.92
CA LEU A 230 22.38 -0.78 -4.02
C LEU A 230 22.15 -1.65 -2.79
N ARG A 231 21.00 -1.52 -2.10
CA ARG A 231 20.64 -2.37 -0.96
C ARG A 231 20.62 -3.84 -1.34
N PHE A 232 20.16 -4.14 -2.54
CA PHE A 232 20.08 -5.50 -3.03
C PHE A 232 21.46 -6.08 -3.34
N ALA A 233 22.32 -5.33 -4.02
CA ALA A 233 23.71 -5.70 -4.22
C ALA A 233 24.47 -5.86 -2.88
N GLN A 234 24.16 -5.02 -1.89
CA GLN A 234 24.73 -5.12 -0.55
C GLN A 234 24.43 -6.45 0.13
N LEU A 235 23.24 -7.00 -0.07
CA LEU A 235 22.83 -8.28 0.47
C LEU A 235 23.46 -9.46 -0.30
N ALA A 236 23.53 -9.37 -1.62
CA ALA A 236 23.89 -10.48 -2.50
C ALA A 236 25.40 -10.62 -2.78
N SER A 237 26.20 -9.62 -2.45
CA SER A 237 27.60 -9.53 -2.87
C SER A 237 28.56 -9.15 -1.77
N SER A 238 29.80 -9.64 -1.91
CA SER A 238 30.91 -9.30 -1.03
C SER A 238 31.28 -7.81 -1.14
N PRO A 239 31.98 -7.25 -0.14
CA PRO A 239 32.47 -5.87 -0.20
C PRO A 239 33.26 -5.54 -1.48
N ASP A 240 34.09 -6.46 -1.96
CA ASP A 240 34.96 -6.22 -3.13
C ASP A 240 34.18 -6.20 -4.44
N GLU A 241 33.18 -7.06 -4.59
CA GLU A 241 32.29 -7.08 -5.76
C GLU A 241 31.41 -5.83 -5.85
N ARG A 242 31.18 -5.12 -4.73
CA ARG A 242 30.32 -3.93 -4.65
C ARG A 242 31.06 -2.62 -4.90
N ARG A 243 32.37 -2.66 -5.16
CA ARG A 243 33.17 -1.46 -5.46
C ARG A 243 32.83 -0.81 -6.81
N THR A 244 31.88 -1.36 -7.55
CA THR A 244 31.36 -0.74 -8.77
C THR A 244 30.32 0.33 -8.43
N ASP A 245 30.53 1.56 -8.89
CA ASP A 245 29.69 2.71 -8.52
C ASP A 245 28.44 2.91 -9.40
N ASN A 246 28.28 2.13 -10.48
CA ASN A 246 27.14 2.27 -11.40
C ASN A 246 26.01 1.26 -11.08
N PRO A 247 24.76 1.72 -10.86
CA PRO A 247 23.57 0.87 -10.72
C PRO A 247 23.40 -0.20 -11.81
N GLU A 248 23.76 0.08 -13.06
CA GLU A 248 23.66 -0.90 -14.16
C GLU A 248 24.59 -2.11 -13.93
N SER A 249 25.85 -1.86 -13.58
CA SER A 249 26.80 -2.92 -13.26
C SER A 249 26.31 -3.78 -12.09
N LEU A 250 25.68 -3.16 -11.09
CA LEU A 250 25.09 -3.86 -9.96
C LEU A 250 23.90 -4.75 -10.39
N LEU A 251 23.07 -4.32 -11.33
CA LEU A 251 21.98 -5.14 -11.89
C LEU A 251 22.53 -6.40 -12.58
N TRP A 252 23.55 -6.26 -13.41
CA TRP A 252 24.18 -7.39 -14.09
C TRP A 252 24.90 -8.32 -13.12
N LEU A 253 25.53 -7.78 -12.08
CA LEU A 253 26.07 -8.58 -10.98
C LEU A 253 24.96 -9.42 -10.30
N LEU A 254 23.83 -8.80 -9.95
CA LEU A 254 22.68 -9.50 -9.37
C LEU A 254 22.11 -10.57 -10.29
N ALA A 255 22.07 -10.32 -11.61
CA ALA A 255 21.62 -11.27 -12.61
C ALA A 255 22.58 -12.46 -12.73
N SER A 256 23.89 -12.22 -12.79
CA SER A 256 24.92 -13.27 -12.89
C SER A 256 24.93 -14.22 -11.69
N LYS A 257 24.54 -13.71 -10.51
CA LYS A 257 24.36 -14.50 -9.29
C LYS A 257 23.00 -15.21 -9.22
N GLY A 258 22.17 -15.07 -10.25
CA GLY A 258 20.82 -15.62 -10.33
C GLY A 258 19.86 -15.04 -9.30
N VAL A 259 20.17 -13.89 -8.69
CA VAL A 259 19.38 -13.21 -7.65
C VAL A 259 18.17 -12.54 -8.28
N ILE A 260 18.39 -11.85 -9.39
CA ILE A 260 17.33 -11.40 -10.30
C ILE A 260 17.44 -12.15 -11.62
N LYS A 261 16.34 -12.23 -12.36
CA LYS A 261 16.36 -12.80 -13.72
C LYS A 261 17.03 -11.81 -14.68
N GLU A 262 17.75 -12.32 -15.68
CA GLU A 262 18.39 -11.49 -16.71
C GLU A 262 17.40 -10.54 -17.40
N ASN A 263 16.19 -11.02 -17.72
CA ASN A 263 15.17 -10.16 -18.32
C ASN A 263 14.71 -9.02 -17.40
N ALA A 264 14.71 -9.22 -16.09
CA ALA A 264 14.38 -8.17 -15.13
C ALA A 264 15.53 -7.16 -15.01
N ALA A 265 16.78 -7.62 -15.05
CA ALA A 265 17.97 -6.75 -15.09
C ALA A 265 17.98 -5.90 -16.37
N SER A 266 17.70 -6.50 -17.53
CA SER A 266 17.59 -5.79 -18.81
C SER A 266 16.52 -4.70 -18.75
N VAL A 267 15.29 -5.02 -18.33
CA VAL A 267 14.21 -4.01 -18.26
C VAL A 267 14.54 -2.87 -17.30
N LEU A 268 15.16 -3.19 -16.15
CA LEU A 268 15.64 -2.16 -15.24
C LEU A 268 16.71 -1.29 -15.90
N SER A 269 17.71 -1.89 -16.54
CA SER A 269 18.79 -1.19 -17.27
C SER A 269 18.25 -0.29 -18.38
N ASP A 270 17.32 -0.80 -19.19
CA ASP A 270 16.66 -0.03 -20.25
C ASP A 270 15.92 1.17 -19.65
N TYR A 271 15.23 0.97 -18.53
CA TYR A 271 14.60 2.05 -17.78
C TYR A 271 15.64 3.04 -17.26
N ILE A 272 16.81 2.57 -16.80
CA ILE A 272 17.89 3.45 -16.35
C ILE A 272 18.33 4.39 -17.46
N LEU A 273 18.69 3.84 -18.61
CA LEU A 273 19.14 4.59 -19.77
C LEU A 273 18.04 5.53 -20.30
N LEU A 274 16.78 5.08 -20.27
CA LEU A 274 15.64 5.90 -20.63
C LEU A 274 15.51 7.12 -19.72
N THR A 275 15.57 6.93 -18.40
CA THR A 275 15.48 8.04 -17.45
C THR A 275 16.66 8.99 -17.55
N GLU A 276 17.88 8.49 -17.75
CA GLU A 276 19.07 9.31 -17.95
C GLU A 276 18.96 10.16 -19.21
N LYS A 277 18.48 9.58 -20.31
CA LYS A 277 18.18 10.32 -21.54
C LYS A 277 17.16 11.43 -21.26
N TYR A 278 16.06 11.12 -20.59
CA TYR A 278 15.01 12.09 -20.25
C TYR A 278 15.55 13.25 -19.39
N LEU A 279 16.41 12.95 -18.42
CA LEU A 279 17.00 13.96 -17.53
C LEU A 279 18.04 14.85 -18.21
N ARG A 280 18.69 14.37 -19.28
CA ARG A 280 19.69 15.13 -20.05
C ARG A 280 19.08 15.93 -21.21
N MET A 281 17.84 15.66 -21.60
CA MET A 281 17.19 16.37 -22.69
C MET A 281 16.87 17.82 -22.26
N HIS A 282 17.38 18.79 -23.01
CA HIS A 282 17.06 20.22 -22.81
C HIS A 282 15.60 20.56 -23.16
N VAL A 283 14.98 19.74 -24.00
CA VAL A 283 13.56 19.81 -24.35
C VAL A 283 12.92 18.54 -23.83
N LEU A 284 11.97 18.66 -22.91
CA LEU A 284 11.31 17.49 -22.36
C LEU A 284 10.69 16.66 -23.50
N PRO A 285 10.90 15.33 -23.52
CA PRO A 285 10.29 14.45 -24.51
C PRO A 285 8.76 14.60 -24.52
N ASP A 286 8.15 14.15 -25.61
CA ASP A 286 6.70 14.27 -25.86
C ASP A 286 5.85 14.04 -24.60
N ARG A 287 4.80 14.85 -24.46
CA ARG A 287 4.00 15.08 -23.25
C ARG A 287 3.33 13.81 -22.69
N GLU A 288 3.18 12.77 -23.50
CA GLU A 288 2.69 11.44 -23.08
C GLU A 288 3.78 10.55 -22.47
N GLY A 289 5.05 10.84 -22.75
CA GLY A 289 6.19 10.01 -22.36
C GLY A 289 6.46 10.01 -20.85
N MET A 290 6.36 11.16 -20.19
CA MET A 290 6.78 11.29 -18.78
C MET A 290 5.87 10.51 -17.80
N PRO A 291 4.52 10.64 -17.83
CA PRO A 291 3.65 9.86 -16.94
C PRO A 291 3.83 8.36 -17.15
N ARG A 292 3.97 7.92 -18.41
CA ARG A 292 4.23 6.52 -18.74
C ARG A 292 5.56 6.04 -18.17
N VAL A 293 6.63 6.84 -18.28
CA VAL A 293 7.93 6.53 -17.67
C VAL A 293 7.78 6.42 -16.16
N LEU A 294 7.13 7.37 -15.48
CA LEU A 294 6.90 7.31 -14.03
C LEU A 294 6.14 6.05 -13.60
N GLY A 295 5.05 5.72 -14.30
CA GLY A 295 4.27 4.50 -14.04
C GLY A 295 5.10 3.22 -14.20
N ILE A 296 5.89 3.12 -15.28
CA ILE A 296 6.84 2.01 -15.48
C ILE A 296 7.83 1.93 -14.33
N GLY A 297 8.43 3.06 -13.93
CA GLY A 297 9.41 3.09 -12.85
C GLY A 297 8.84 2.68 -11.50
N ASN A 298 7.63 3.12 -11.15
CA ASN A 298 6.94 2.72 -9.91
C ASN A 298 6.67 1.21 -9.88
N ALA A 299 6.21 0.63 -11.00
CA ALA A 299 6.00 -0.80 -11.12
C ALA A 299 7.32 -1.58 -10.97
N LEU A 300 8.40 -1.09 -11.58
CA LEU A 300 9.73 -1.68 -11.47
C LEU A 300 10.29 -1.61 -10.03
N LEU A 301 10.15 -0.45 -9.38
CA LEU A 301 10.58 -0.25 -7.99
C LEU A 301 9.85 -1.21 -7.05
N THR A 302 8.53 -1.33 -7.18
CA THR A 302 7.71 -2.25 -6.38
C THR A 302 8.16 -3.70 -6.55
N ARG A 303 8.44 -4.11 -7.79
CA ARG A 303 8.91 -5.47 -8.11
C ARG A 303 10.32 -5.71 -7.55
N LEU A 304 11.21 -4.74 -7.68
CA LEU A 304 12.57 -4.82 -7.16
C LEU A 304 12.57 -4.94 -5.64
N HIS A 305 11.81 -4.09 -4.95
CA HIS A 305 11.67 -4.10 -3.50
C HIS A 305 11.12 -5.42 -2.98
N ARG A 306 10.06 -5.96 -3.61
CA ARG A 306 9.53 -7.29 -3.27
C ARG A 306 10.60 -8.38 -3.40
N THR A 307 11.39 -8.33 -4.47
CA THR A 307 12.45 -9.33 -4.71
C THR A 307 13.57 -9.20 -3.66
N TYR A 308 13.95 -7.97 -3.30
CA TYR A 308 14.88 -7.71 -2.21
C TYR A 308 14.40 -8.32 -0.89
N LEU A 309 13.13 -8.13 -0.51
CA LEU A 309 12.58 -8.71 0.72
C LEU A 309 12.59 -10.24 0.70
N ILE A 310 12.31 -10.86 -0.45
CA ILE A 310 12.38 -12.32 -0.63
C ILE A 310 13.81 -12.82 -0.39
N GLU A 311 14.80 -12.22 -1.04
CA GLU A 311 16.19 -12.65 -0.93
C GLU A 311 16.76 -12.36 0.46
N ARG A 312 16.38 -11.24 1.07
CA ARG A 312 16.77 -10.91 2.44
C ARG A 312 16.27 -11.97 3.41
N LEU A 313 14.98 -12.31 3.35
CA LEU A 313 14.41 -13.33 4.22
C LEU A 313 15.01 -14.71 3.92
N ALA A 314 15.29 -15.05 2.65
CA ALA A 314 15.94 -16.30 2.30
C ALA A 314 17.38 -16.39 2.85
N HIS A 315 18.14 -15.30 2.77
CA HIS A 315 19.45 -15.17 3.38
C HIS A 315 19.35 -15.30 4.91
N ASP A 316 18.38 -14.64 5.54
CA ASP A 316 18.18 -14.72 6.98
C ASP A 316 17.83 -16.15 7.42
N MET A 317 17.02 -16.87 6.64
CA MET A 317 16.72 -18.29 6.88
C MET A 317 17.94 -19.23 6.76
N GLN A 318 19.01 -18.79 6.12
CA GLN A 318 20.27 -19.53 5.99
C GLN A 318 21.27 -19.14 7.09
N ALA A 319 21.42 -17.83 7.34
CA ALA A 319 22.46 -17.27 8.18
C ALA A 319 22.06 -17.10 9.65
N HIS A 320 20.80 -16.76 9.93
CA HIS A 320 20.36 -16.42 11.29
C HIS A 320 19.93 -17.63 12.08
N THR A 321 20.43 -17.73 13.32
CA THR A 321 20.23 -18.89 14.20
C THR A 321 18.78 -19.22 14.56
N ILE A 322 17.81 -18.33 14.36
CA ILE A 322 16.39 -18.58 14.69
C ILE A 322 15.79 -19.67 13.78
N TRP A 323 16.17 -19.71 12.50
CA TRP A 323 15.66 -20.66 11.49
C TRP A 323 16.36 -22.05 11.46
N PRO A 324 17.69 -22.17 11.69
CA PRO A 324 18.40 -23.45 11.71
C PRO A 324 18.58 -24.03 13.12
N ARG A 325 18.03 -23.46 14.20
CA ARG A 325 18.17 -24.04 15.57
C ARG A 325 17.30 -25.27 15.86
N HIS A 326 16.54 -25.78 14.89
CA HIS A 326 15.61 -26.89 15.11
C HIS A 326 16.35 -28.24 15.29
N PRO A 327 16.07 -29.04 16.33
CA PRO A 327 16.69 -30.37 16.48
C PRO A 327 16.47 -31.23 15.24
N ARG A 328 17.49 -32.02 14.82
CA ARG A 328 17.28 -33.00 13.73
C ARG A 328 16.26 -34.04 14.21
N GLY A 329 15.15 -34.20 13.50
CA GLY A 329 14.20 -35.29 13.73
C GLY A 329 12.94 -34.96 14.53
N THR A 330 12.79 -33.73 15.07
CA THR A 330 11.49 -33.29 15.60
C THR A 330 10.75 -32.52 14.52
N ASP A 331 9.56 -32.99 14.16
CA ASP A 331 8.64 -32.33 13.20
C ASP A 331 7.99 -31.08 13.84
N ASN A 332 8.82 -30.22 14.45
CA ASN A 332 8.34 -29.12 15.27
C ASN A 332 8.09 -27.88 14.41
N ARG A 333 7.06 -27.96 13.57
CA ARG A 333 6.51 -26.85 12.78
C ARG A 333 6.29 -25.57 13.61
N ARG A 334 6.08 -25.70 14.92
CA ARG A 334 5.86 -24.58 15.84
C ARG A 334 7.12 -23.73 16.03
N LEU A 335 8.31 -24.30 15.86
CA LEU A 335 9.54 -23.51 15.84
C LEU A 335 9.62 -22.60 14.61
N HIS A 336 9.22 -23.09 13.43
CA HIS A 336 9.08 -22.24 12.24
C HIS A 336 7.99 -21.17 12.46
N TRP A 337 6.89 -21.52 13.13
CA TRP A 337 5.84 -20.55 13.47
C TRP A 337 6.34 -19.44 14.38
N ALA A 338 7.15 -19.76 15.39
CA ALA A 338 7.81 -18.76 16.25
C ALA A 338 8.77 -17.87 15.46
N ALA A 339 9.56 -18.43 14.53
CA ALA A 339 10.44 -17.66 13.66
C ALA A 339 9.63 -16.70 12.76
N ILE A 340 8.57 -17.18 12.12
CA ILE A 340 7.67 -16.37 11.28
C ILE A 340 6.99 -15.28 12.13
N ALA A 341 6.51 -15.63 13.32
CA ALA A 341 5.93 -14.66 14.25
C ALA A 341 6.93 -13.55 14.52
N SER A 342 8.18 -13.88 14.88
CA SER A 342 9.22 -12.91 15.21
C SER A 342 9.62 -12.02 14.05
N GLU A 343 9.85 -12.63 12.89
CA GLU A 343 10.37 -11.98 11.69
C GLU A 343 9.29 -11.30 10.85
N ALA A 344 8.01 -11.37 11.21
CA ALA A 344 6.92 -10.77 10.43
C ALA A 344 7.18 -9.34 9.90
N PRO A 345 7.77 -8.40 10.69
CA PRO A 345 8.10 -7.07 10.18
C PRO A 345 9.18 -7.05 9.09
N SER A 346 10.11 -8.01 9.05
CA SER A 346 11.23 -8.01 8.09
C SER A 346 10.79 -8.37 6.66
N PHE A 347 9.59 -8.94 6.51
CA PHE A 347 8.96 -9.27 5.24
C PHE A 347 7.57 -8.63 5.07
N ASP A 348 7.35 -7.48 5.72
CA ASP A 348 6.12 -6.67 5.62
C ASP A 348 4.83 -7.46 5.89
N PHE A 349 4.89 -8.45 6.77
CA PHE A 349 3.77 -9.31 7.11
C PHE A 349 3.16 -10.02 5.87
N SER A 350 3.93 -10.16 4.77
CA SER A 350 3.46 -10.72 3.51
C SER A 350 3.69 -12.23 3.43
N TYR A 351 2.59 -12.98 3.31
CA TYR A 351 2.63 -14.42 3.06
C TYR A 351 3.30 -14.77 1.71
N GLU A 352 3.15 -13.92 0.70
CA GLU A 352 3.75 -14.11 -0.62
C GLU A 352 5.28 -13.98 -0.59
N ILE A 353 5.80 -13.06 0.22
CA ILE A 353 7.23 -12.90 0.43
C ILE A 353 7.78 -14.11 1.18
N LEU A 354 7.08 -14.56 2.23
CA LEU A 354 7.43 -15.78 2.97
C LEU A 354 7.52 -17.00 2.05
N ILE A 355 6.51 -17.23 1.20
CA ILE A 355 6.50 -18.30 0.19
C ILE A 355 7.72 -18.19 -0.73
N GLY A 356 7.96 -16.98 -1.28
CA GLY A 356 9.08 -16.71 -2.16
C GLY A 356 10.42 -17.05 -1.52
N ALA A 357 10.61 -16.63 -0.27
CA ALA A 357 11.85 -16.86 0.48
C ALA A 357 12.09 -18.35 0.78
N ILE A 358 11.06 -19.08 1.20
CA ILE A 358 11.16 -20.52 1.45
C ILE A 358 11.55 -21.27 0.16
N PHE A 359 10.91 -20.97 -0.97
CA PHE A 359 11.27 -21.58 -2.25
C PHE A 359 12.68 -21.18 -2.71
N ARG A 360 13.07 -19.93 -2.51
CA ARG A 360 14.41 -19.45 -2.86
C ARG A 360 15.49 -20.18 -2.07
N ARG A 361 15.29 -20.33 -0.76
CA ARG A 361 16.16 -21.13 0.11
C ARG A 361 16.20 -22.60 -0.31
N ALA A 362 15.06 -23.20 -0.64
CA ALA A 362 15.00 -24.60 -1.05
C ALA A 362 15.83 -24.88 -2.32
N LYS A 363 15.91 -23.93 -3.25
CA LYS A 363 16.75 -24.05 -4.46
C LYS A 363 18.26 -23.97 -4.21
N THR A 364 18.66 -23.25 -3.16
CA THR A 364 20.08 -22.96 -2.88
C THR A 364 20.67 -23.89 -1.81
N ALA A 365 19.82 -24.49 -0.97
CA ALA A 365 20.27 -25.37 0.10
C ALA A 365 20.51 -26.80 -0.43
N ALA A 366 21.77 -27.12 -0.77
CA ALA A 366 22.16 -28.45 -1.25
C ALA A 366 21.81 -29.60 -0.28
N HIS A 367 21.72 -29.34 1.03
CA HIS A 367 21.45 -30.35 2.07
C HIS A 367 20.64 -29.78 3.26
N GLY A 368 19.78 -28.79 3.01
CA GLY A 368 19.11 -28.01 4.07
C GLY A 368 17.87 -28.68 4.67
N ARG A 369 17.60 -28.41 5.95
CA ARG A 369 16.32 -28.73 6.60
C ARG A 369 15.16 -28.04 5.87
N ILE A 370 14.09 -28.78 5.61
CA ILE A 370 12.88 -28.25 4.97
C ILE A 370 12.15 -27.34 5.97
N ILE A 371 11.99 -26.07 5.60
CA ILE A 371 11.09 -25.17 6.33
C ILE A 371 9.69 -25.48 5.83
N GLN A 372 8.83 -26.00 6.71
CA GLN A 372 7.44 -26.25 6.36
C GLN A 372 6.72 -24.92 6.16
N LEU A 373 6.15 -24.74 4.97
CA LEU A 373 5.32 -23.58 4.66
C LEU A 373 3.99 -23.71 5.44
N PRO A 374 3.66 -22.78 6.35
CA PRO A 374 2.35 -22.80 7.01
C PRO A 374 1.24 -22.63 5.98
N THR A 375 0.07 -23.23 6.21
CA THR A 375 -1.11 -22.89 5.39
C THR A 375 -1.48 -21.41 5.61
N MET A 376 -2.29 -20.82 4.73
CA MET A 376 -2.77 -19.45 4.94
C MET A 376 -3.53 -19.29 6.27
N ARG A 377 -4.25 -20.34 6.73
CA ARG A 377 -4.91 -20.35 8.03
C ARG A 377 -3.91 -20.34 9.17
N ASP A 378 -2.85 -21.15 9.09
CA ASP A 378 -1.79 -21.16 10.09
C ASP A 378 -1.05 -19.82 10.11
N PHE A 379 -0.77 -19.21 8.94
CA PHE A 379 -0.16 -17.89 8.87
C PHE A 379 -1.00 -16.81 9.57
N ILE A 380 -2.31 -16.82 9.38
CA ILE A 380 -3.23 -15.93 10.12
C ILE A 380 -3.12 -16.18 11.64
N ALA A 381 -3.13 -17.45 12.09
CA ALA A 381 -3.00 -17.79 13.51
C ALA A 381 -1.65 -17.35 14.11
N ILE A 382 -0.57 -17.43 13.33
CA ILE A 382 0.76 -16.92 13.73
C ILE A 382 0.71 -15.41 13.94
N LEU A 383 0.07 -14.67 13.03
CA LEU A 383 -0.08 -13.22 13.15
C LEU A 383 -1.01 -12.83 14.33
N GLU A 384 -2.07 -13.59 14.58
CA GLU A 384 -2.96 -13.39 15.74
C GLU A 384 -2.21 -13.59 17.05
N PHE A 385 -1.36 -14.63 17.14
CA PHE A 385 -0.48 -14.81 18.29
C PHE A 385 0.48 -13.62 18.46
N ARG A 386 1.16 -13.19 17.39
CA ARG A 386 2.01 -11.98 17.44
C ARG A 386 1.23 -10.77 17.92
N GLN A 387 0.01 -10.57 17.41
CA GLN A 387 -0.84 -9.45 17.82
C GLN A 387 -1.16 -9.51 19.32
N SER A 388 -1.47 -10.68 19.88
CA SER A 388 -1.71 -10.82 21.33
C SER A 388 -0.48 -10.48 22.16
N GLU A 389 0.71 -10.88 21.71
CA GLU A 389 1.96 -10.58 22.40
C GLU A 389 2.34 -9.10 22.32
N LEU A 390 2.10 -8.46 21.17
CA LEU A 390 2.28 -7.01 21.04
C LEU A 390 1.30 -6.23 21.93
N ARG A 391 0.04 -6.69 22.08
CA ARG A 391 -0.93 -6.06 22.99
C ARG A 391 -0.48 -6.18 24.45
N ARG A 392 -0.01 -7.36 24.84
CA ARG A 392 0.55 -7.59 26.18
C ARG A 392 1.71 -6.64 26.47
N ILE A 393 2.67 -6.49 25.56
CA ILE A 393 3.79 -5.55 25.74
C ILE A 393 3.28 -4.11 25.77
N TRP A 394 2.34 -3.74 24.92
CA TRP A 394 1.73 -2.41 24.94
C TRP A 394 1.09 -2.08 26.29
N GLU A 395 0.35 -3.02 26.90
CA GLU A 395 -0.23 -2.88 28.24
C GLU A 395 0.84 -2.72 29.32
N ILE A 396 1.90 -3.53 29.28
CA ILE A 396 3.05 -3.42 30.20
C ILE A 396 3.71 -2.04 30.05
N GLU A 397 3.93 -1.61 28.82
CA GLU A 397 4.61 -0.34 28.54
C GLU A 397 3.81 0.89 28.95
N ARG A 398 2.47 0.81 28.89
CA ARG A 398 1.55 1.84 29.40
C ARG A 398 1.32 1.76 30.91
N GLY A 399 1.65 0.63 31.53
CA GLY A 399 1.53 0.45 32.98
C GLY A 399 2.52 1.32 33.78
N PRO A 400 2.33 1.41 35.11
CA PRO A 400 3.22 2.16 35.99
C PRO A 400 4.67 1.64 35.91
N ILE A 401 5.64 2.57 35.88
CA ILE A 401 7.07 2.28 35.68
C ILE A 401 7.61 1.28 36.70
N SER A 402 7.11 1.31 37.94
CA SER A 402 7.55 0.44 39.04
C SER A 402 7.29 -1.06 38.84
N ARG A 403 6.62 -1.47 37.75
CA ARG A 403 6.30 -2.87 37.45
C ARG A 403 7.06 -3.46 36.25
N LYS A 404 7.94 -2.72 35.59
CA LYS A 404 8.63 -3.20 34.38
C LYS A 404 9.85 -4.03 34.75
N GLN A 405 9.78 -5.35 34.57
CA GLN A 405 10.96 -6.21 34.60
C GLN A 405 11.50 -6.38 33.19
N ASP A 406 12.83 -6.51 33.01
CA ASP A 406 13.44 -6.66 31.69
C ASP A 406 12.88 -7.87 30.90
N GLY A 407 12.50 -8.93 31.61
CA GLY A 407 11.87 -10.12 31.04
C GLY A 407 10.43 -9.93 30.56
N ASP A 408 9.76 -8.82 30.88
CA ASP A 408 8.37 -8.61 30.47
C ASP A 408 8.23 -8.33 28.97
N ARG A 409 9.30 -7.87 28.32
CA ARG A 409 9.34 -7.64 26.86
C ARG A 409 9.64 -8.90 26.06
N ASN A 410 9.99 -9.99 26.75
CA ASN A 410 10.32 -11.25 26.11
C ASN A 410 9.07 -11.95 25.58
N TRP A 411 9.25 -12.73 24.52
CA TRP A 411 8.21 -13.60 24.00
C TRP A 411 7.69 -14.58 25.06
N ARG A 412 6.37 -14.67 25.19
CA ARG A 412 5.68 -15.71 25.97
C ARG A 412 5.10 -16.74 25.00
N TRP A 413 5.97 -17.62 24.51
CA TRP A 413 5.55 -18.70 23.62
C TRP A 413 4.51 -19.61 24.29
N PRO A 414 3.54 -20.14 23.53
CA PRO A 414 2.64 -21.15 24.07
C PRO A 414 3.45 -22.36 24.56
N VAL A 415 3.14 -22.90 25.74
CA VAL A 415 3.88 -24.04 26.32
C VAL A 415 3.92 -25.23 25.35
N ALA A 416 2.83 -25.47 24.62
CA ALA A 416 2.76 -26.50 23.60
C ALA A 416 3.77 -26.31 22.46
N TRP A 417 4.28 -25.11 22.22
CA TRP A 417 5.24 -24.85 21.15
C TRP A 417 6.67 -25.29 21.48
N ASP A 418 7.00 -25.41 22.77
CA ASP A 418 8.32 -25.85 23.24
C ASP A 418 9.47 -25.10 22.56
N ILE A 419 9.42 -23.76 22.63
CA ILE A 419 10.38 -22.87 21.97
C ILE A 419 11.57 -22.60 22.91
N PRO A 420 12.81 -22.94 22.53
CA PRO A 420 13.97 -22.88 23.43
C PRO A 420 14.57 -21.47 23.57
N TRP A 421 13.89 -20.44 23.06
CA TRP A 421 14.37 -19.05 23.11
C TRP A 421 13.22 -18.10 23.40
N ASN A 422 13.48 -17.05 24.15
CA ASN A 422 12.48 -16.08 24.60
C ASN A 422 13.10 -14.66 24.62
N GLY A 423 13.68 -14.24 23.49
CA GLY A 423 14.23 -12.89 23.36
C GLY A 423 13.14 -11.81 23.41
N PRO A 424 13.54 -10.53 23.50
CA PRO A 424 12.60 -9.42 23.42
C PRO A 424 11.89 -9.40 22.06
N ILE A 425 10.62 -9.01 22.06
CA ILE A 425 9.93 -8.67 20.81
C ILE A 425 10.60 -7.44 20.22
N ALA A 426 10.99 -7.49 18.94
CA ALA A 426 11.69 -6.43 18.23
C ALA A 426 10.80 -5.19 18.02
N ALA A 427 10.53 -4.47 19.10
CA ALA A 427 9.83 -3.20 19.14
C ALA A 427 10.43 -2.37 20.30
N HIS A 428 11.34 -1.48 19.96
CA HIS A 428 12.18 -0.74 20.91
C HIS A 428 11.46 0.43 21.59
N SER A 429 10.23 0.69 21.20
CA SER A 429 9.42 1.78 21.75
C SER A 429 7.94 1.45 21.70
N LEU A 430 7.17 2.10 22.59
CA LEU A 430 5.70 2.13 22.52
C LEU A 430 5.18 2.42 21.10
N TRP A 431 5.89 3.30 20.39
CA TRP A 431 5.58 3.65 19.02
C TRP A 431 5.70 2.46 18.06
N GLU A 432 6.82 1.75 18.11
CA GLU A 432 7.05 0.58 17.24
C GLU A 432 6.05 -0.54 17.56
N ILE A 433 5.65 -0.67 18.83
CA ILE A 433 4.61 -1.63 19.23
C ILE A 433 3.27 -1.29 18.58
N GLU A 434 2.83 -0.04 18.63
CA GLU A 434 1.57 0.41 18.01
C GLU A 434 1.59 0.28 16.49
N GLU A 435 2.71 0.64 15.85
CA GLU A 435 2.92 0.44 14.42
C GLU A 435 2.77 -1.03 14.03
N GLN A 436 3.45 -1.92 14.75
CA GLN A 436 3.40 -3.34 14.46
C GLN A 436 2.03 -3.95 14.79
N LEU A 437 1.34 -3.48 15.85
CA LEU A 437 -0.04 -3.90 16.15
C LEU A 437 -0.96 -3.59 15.00
N PHE A 438 -0.87 -2.36 14.49
CA PHE A 438 -1.66 -1.89 13.37
C PHE A 438 -1.38 -2.71 12.11
N LEU A 439 -0.10 -2.89 11.73
CA LEU A 439 0.28 -3.65 10.54
C LEU A 439 -0.09 -5.13 10.62
N THR A 440 0.13 -5.74 11.79
CA THR A 440 -0.27 -7.13 12.04
C THR A 440 -1.79 -7.29 11.90
N SER A 441 -2.57 -6.36 12.47
CA SER A 441 -4.03 -6.39 12.38
C SER A 441 -4.53 -6.34 10.94
N LYS A 442 -3.90 -5.49 10.12
CA LYS A 442 -4.31 -5.31 8.73
C LYS A 442 -3.85 -6.43 7.81
N ALA A 443 -2.69 -7.02 8.09
CA ALA A 443 -2.30 -8.27 7.45
C ALA A 443 -3.30 -9.40 7.75
N ILE A 444 -3.72 -9.56 9.02
CA ILE A 444 -4.76 -10.53 9.41
C ILE A 444 -6.06 -10.29 8.62
N GLU A 445 -6.55 -9.05 8.58
CA GLU A 445 -7.76 -8.69 7.83
C GLU A 445 -7.65 -9.04 6.35
N ARG A 446 -6.56 -8.61 5.69
CA ARG A 446 -6.28 -8.90 4.28
C ARG A 446 -6.30 -10.40 3.99
N TYR A 447 -5.62 -11.22 4.81
CA TYR A 447 -5.54 -12.66 4.57
C TYR A 447 -6.83 -13.39 4.93
N ARG A 448 -7.62 -12.91 5.91
CA ARG A 448 -8.98 -13.43 6.15
C ARG A 448 -9.91 -13.17 4.96
N GLN A 449 -9.88 -11.96 4.39
CA GLN A 449 -10.64 -11.64 3.17
C GLN A 449 -10.21 -12.53 2.00
N ARG A 450 -8.91 -12.75 1.81
CA ARG A 450 -8.40 -13.65 0.76
C ARG A 450 -8.79 -15.11 0.98
N LEU A 451 -8.78 -15.58 2.23
CA LEU A 451 -9.19 -16.94 2.57
C LEU A 451 -10.70 -17.13 2.31
N ALA A 452 -11.52 -16.12 2.59
CA ALA A 452 -12.96 -16.14 2.30
C ALA A 452 -13.26 -16.16 0.79
N THR A 453 -12.54 -15.34 0.00
CA THR A 453 -12.69 -15.30 -1.46
C THR A 453 -12.21 -16.59 -2.14
N SER A 454 -11.09 -17.17 -1.68
CA SER A 454 -10.58 -18.43 -2.23
C SER A 454 -11.54 -19.61 -2.01
N LYS A 455 -12.22 -19.64 -0.85
CA LYS A 455 -13.27 -20.63 -0.57
C LYS A 455 -14.49 -20.44 -1.47
N ALA A 456 -14.93 -19.20 -1.69
CA ALA A 456 -16.04 -18.90 -2.59
C ALA A 456 -15.73 -19.36 -4.02
N THR A 457 -14.54 -19.05 -4.54
CA THR A 457 -14.12 -19.51 -5.87
C THR A 457 -14.05 -21.03 -5.98
N THR A 458 -13.64 -21.74 -4.92
CA THR A 458 -13.59 -23.21 -4.94
C THR A 458 -14.99 -23.83 -4.86
N LEU A 459 -15.91 -23.24 -4.09
CA LEU A 459 -17.31 -23.67 -4.00
C LEU A 459 -18.09 -23.38 -5.28
N ASP A 460 -17.97 -22.17 -5.83
CA ASP A 460 -18.61 -21.78 -7.10
C ASP A 460 -18.07 -22.63 -8.28
N GLN A 461 -16.78 -23.02 -8.23
CA GLN A 461 -16.21 -23.95 -9.22
C GLN A 461 -16.65 -25.40 -8.99
N ILE A 462 -17.10 -25.80 -7.80
CA ILE A 462 -17.63 -27.15 -7.54
C ILE A 462 -19.13 -27.22 -7.90
N GLU A 463 -19.89 -26.14 -7.68
CA GLU A 463 -21.31 -26.06 -8.04
C GLU A 463 -21.56 -25.82 -9.53
N ALA A 464 -20.56 -25.32 -10.27
CA ALA A 464 -20.64 -25.11 -11.72
C ALA A 464 -20.32 -26.34 -12.59
N PHE A 465 -19.91 -27.48 -12.00
CA PHE A 465 -19.85 -28.75 -12.72
C PHE A 465 -21.10 -29.57 -12.41
N PRO A 466 -21.99 -29.83 -13.40
CA PRO A 466 -23.02 -30.84 -13.20
C PRO A 466 -22.33 -32.17 -12.88
N PRO A 467 -22.91 -33.00 -11.99
CA PRO A 467 -22.35 -34.31 -11.69
C PRO A 467 -22.20 -35.10 -13.00
N PRO A 468 -21.06 -35.76 -13.24
CA PRO A 468 -20.88 -36.57 -14.44
C PRO A 468 -21.87 -37.74 -14.39
N GLY A 469 -22.90 -37.65 -15.24
CA GLY A 469 -23.83 -38.74 -15.51
C GLY A 469 -24.85 -39.02 -14.40
N GLN A 470 -26.04 -38.45 -14.55
CA GLN A 470 -27.30 -39.17 -14.35
C GLN A 470 -28.11 -39.10 -15.63
#